data_AF-E9EAM7-F1
#
_entry.id   AF-E9EAM7-F1
#
_cell.length_a   1.000
_cell.length_b   1.000
_cell.length_c   1.000
_cell.angle_alpha   90.00
_cell.angle_beta   90.00
_cell.angle_gamma   90.00
#
_symmetry.space_group_name_H-M   'P 1'
#
loop_
_entity.id
_entity.type
_entity.pdbx_description
1 polymer ?
#
loop_
_entity_poly.entity_id
_entity_poly.type
_entity_poly.pdbx_seq_one_letter_code
_entity_poly.pdbx_strand_id
1 'polypeptide(L)'
;MPDTLLTTSSAGLAHELLTGRCVLPKPADQDSTLARHEAGVFSELQDDLRGSTSPSERNVLFNKRIAPLCQSFVLAIGQRMAFEAARQSTRVSSNVIDAFEKMCIAEDAAWYMEHLGLTRKHILGMEVDAYEALLPNLDGMLEKTGAKPFVTSPLVSDNEWEDVLSLCSKFASPGLGAKL
;
A
#
# COMPACT_ATOMS: atom_id res chain seq x y z
N MET A 1 -33.36 -7.41 4.56
CA MET A 1 -32.21 -7.74 5.43
C MET A 1 -30.96 -7.89 4.57
N PRO A 2 -30.14 -6.81 4.44
CA PRO A 2 -28.73 -6.96 4.05
C PRO A 2 -27.75 -6.00 4.78
N ASP A 3 -28.06 -5.51 5.98
CA ASP A 3 -27.23 -4.48 6.65
C ASP A 3 -25.97 -4.99 7.36
N THR A 4 -25.81 -6.31 7.52
CA THR A 4 -24.74 -6.87 8.38
C THR A 4 -23.41 -7.10 7.65
N LEU A 5 -23.37 -7.00 6.31
CA LEU A 5 -22.15 -7.25 5.52
C LEU A 5 -21.32 -5.99 5.23
N LEU A 6 -21.85 -4.80 5.51
CA LEU A 6 -21.11 -3.56 5.32
C LEU A 6 -20.14 -3.27 6.47
N THR A 7 -20.43 -3.72 7.70
CA THR A 7 -19.68 -3.35 8.92
C THR A 7 -18.25 -3.88 9.01
N THR A 8 -17.84 -4.86 8.18
CA THR A 8 -16.46 -5.40 8.15
C THR A 8 -15.78 -5.22 6.80
N SER A 9 -16.24 -4.27 6.00
CA SER A 9 -15.65 -3.93 4.70
C SER A 9 -14.96 -2.57 4.74
N SER A 10 -14.01 -2.32 3.82
CA SER A 10 -13.43 -0.98 3.63
C SER A 10 -14.51 0.08 3.39
N ALA A 11 -15.63 -0.29 2.75
CA ALA A 11 -16.77 0.61 2.54
C ALA A 11 -17.51 0.97 3.83
N GLY A 12 -17.65 0.03 4.77
CA GLY A 12 -18.25 0.30 6.09
C GLY A 12 -17.40 1.26 6.90
N LEU A 13 -16.10 0.98 7.01
CA LEU A 13 -15.15 1.85 7.70
C LEU A 13 -15.12 3.25 7.08
N ALA A 14 -15.02 3.34 5.75
CA ALA A 14 -15.05 4.61 5.03
C ALA A 14 -16.32 5.41 5.33
N HIS A 15 -17.49 4.77 5.29
CA HIS A 15 -18.75 5.42 5.62
C HIS A 15 -18.80 5.92 7.08
N GLU A 16 -18.34 5.13 8.04
CA GLU A 16 -18.28 5.53 9.45
C GLU A 16 -17.35 6.73 9.67
N LEU A 17 -16.21 6.78 8.98
CA LEU A 17 -15.28 7.90 9.03
C LEU A 17 -15.86 9.17 8.39
N LEU A 18 -16.43 9.05 7.18
CA LEU A 18 -17.01 10.19 6.46
C LEU A 18 -18.23 10.78 7.18
N THR A 19 -19.00 9.96 7.89
CA THR A 19 -20.15 10.39 8.69
C THR A 19 -19.79 10.81 10.13
N GLY A 20 -18.52 10.69 10.53
CA GLY A 20 -18.03 11.06 11.86
C GLY A 20 -18.44 10.10 12.98
N ARG A 21 -18.87 8.87 12.65
CA ARG A 21 -19.15 7.81 13.63
C ARG A 21 -17.88 7.16 14.18
N CYS A 22 -16.81 7.17 13.37
CA CYS A 22 -15.47 6.76 13.76
C CYS A 22 -14.53 7.98 13.70
N VAL A 23 -13.59 8.07 14.64
CA VAL A 23 -12.59 9.15 14.70
C VAL A 23 -11.20 8.53 14.76
N LEU A 24 -10.32 8.97 13.86
CA LEU A 24 -8.94 8.53 13.79
C LEU A 24 -8.00 9.47 14.57
N PRO A 25 -6.86 8.95 15.05
CA PRO A 25 -5.82 9.81 15.61
C PRO A 25 -5.32 10.80 14.56
N LYS A 26 -5.16 12.05 14.98
CA LYS A 26 -4.61 13.11 14.11
C LYS A 26 -3.19 12.75 13.66
N PRO A 27 -2.79 13.19 12.45
CA PRO A 27 -1.40 13.07 12.01
C PRO A 27 -0.42 13.66 13.01
N ALA A 28 0.65 12.93 13.31
CA ALA A 28 1.77 13.44 14.11
C ALA A 28 2.51 14.57 13.40
N ASP A 29 2.57 14.50 12.06
CA ASP A 29 3.14 15.50 11.17
C ASP A 29 2.14 15.78 10.03
N GLN A 30 1.40 16.89 10.16
CA GLN A 30 0.36 17.27 9.20
C GLN A 30 0.92 17.69 7.84
N ASP A 31 2.20 18.08 7.79
CA ASP A 31 2.86 18.51 6.56
C ASP A 31 3.50 17.34 5.82
N SER A 32 3.53 16.14 6.43
CA SER A 32 4.03 14.94 5.75
C SER A 32 3.21 14.62 4.51
N THR A 33 3.90 14.11 3.47
CA THR A 33 3.32 13.81 2.16
C THR A 33 2.08 12.92 2.27
N LEU A 34 2.16 11.87 3.09
CA LEU A 34 1.06 10.92 3.31
C LEU A 34 -0.08 11.51 4.15
N ALA A 35 0.20 12.41 5.10
CA ALA A 35 -0.86 13.09 5.85
C ALA A 35 -1.66 14.06 4.97
N ARG A 36 -0.99 14.76 4.04
CA ARG A 36 -1.64 15.61 3.06
C ARG A 36 -2.50 14.81 2.08
N HIS A 37 -2.04 13.64 1.66
CA HIS A 37 -2.81 12.69 0.83
C HIS A 37 -4.06 12.19 1.54
N GLU A 38 -3.93 11.68 2.78
CA GLU A 38 -5.09 11.27 3.58
C GLU A 38 -6.10 12.40 3.70
N ALA A 39 -5.66 13.60 4.09
CA ALA A 39 -6.53 14.75 4.29
C ALA A 39 -7.21 15.20 2.99
N GLY A 40 -6.51 15.16 1.86
CA GLY A 40 -7.04 15.52 0.55
C GLY A 40 -8.12 14.56 0.08
N VAL A 41 -7.83 13.25 0.06
CA VAL A 41 -8.79 12.21 -0.31
C VAL A 41 -10.00 12.25 0.63
N PHE A 42 -9.79 12.47 1.93
CA PHE A 42 -10.88 12.63 2.89
C PHE A 42 -11.78 13.82 2.53
N SER A 43 -11.19 14.98 2.20
CA SER A 43 -11.94 16.18 1.81
C SER A 43 -12.75 15.97 0.54
N GLU A 44 -12.15 15.39 -0.50
CA GLU A 44 -12.81 15.09 -1.77
C GLU A 44 -14.05 14.22 -1.59
N LEU A 45 -13.92 13.12 -0.83
CA LEU A 45 -15.03 12.21 -0.54
C LEU A 45 -16.11 12.86 0.34
N GLN A 46 -15.71 13.72 1.29
CA GLN A 46 -16.68 14.48 2.08
C GLN A 46 -17.46 15.48 1.23
N ASP A 47 -16.81 16.15 0.28
CA ASP A 47 -17.46 17.12 -0.59
C ASP A 47 -18.45 16.44 -1.54
N ASP A 48 -18.11 15.27 -2.08
CA ASP A 48 -19.04 14.42 -2.84
C ASP A 48 -20.27 14.02 -2.01
N LEU A 49 -20.10 13.70 -0.71
CA LEU A 49 -21.19 13.34 0.18
C LEU A 49 -22.09 14.55 0.52
N ARG A 50 -21.48 15.73 0.73
CA ARG A 50 -22.18 17.00 1.01
C ARG A 50 -23.00 17.50 -0.17
N GLY A 51 -22.67 17.09 -1.40
CA GLY A 51 -23.46 17.39 -2.60
C GLY A 51 -24.87 16.75 -2.63
N SER A 52 -25.20 15.88 -1.67
CA SER A 52 -26.54 15.26 -1.57
C SER A 52 -27.58 16.16 -0.89
N THR A 53 -28.78 16.28 -1.48
CA THR A 53 -29.89 17.05 -0.88
C THR A 53 -30.84 16.14 -0.08
N SER A 54 -30.84 14.84 -0.34
CA SER A 54 -31.67 13.84 0.35
C SER A 54 -30.91 12.56 0.72
N PRO A 55 -31.42 11.76 1.69
CA PRO A 55 -30.80 10.48 2.07
C PRO A 55 -30.75 9.44 0.93
N SER A 56 -31.75 9.42 0.04
CA SER A 56 -31.77 8.51 -1.11
C SER A 56 -30.70 8.89 -2.14
N GLU A 57 -30.57 10.17 -2.45
CA GLU A 57 -29.49 10.68 -3.32
C GLU A 57 -28.12 10.43 -2.71
N ARG A 58 -27.98 10.58 -1.39
CA ARG A 58 -26.74 10.28 -0.67
C ARG A 58 -26.31 8.84 -0.85
N ASN A 59 -27.22 7.89 -0.70
CA ASN A 59 -26.92 6.47 -0.92
C ASN A 59 -26.54 6.19 -2.38
N VAL A 60 -27.19 6.85 -3.34
CA VAL A 60 -26.86 6.71 -4.77
C VAL A 60 -25.48 7.30 -5.07
N LEU A 61 -25.16 8.49 -4.57
CA LEU A 61 -23.86 9.13 -4.74
C LEU A 61 -22.76 8.30 -4.07
N PHE A 62 -23.01 7.83 -2.85
CA PHE A 62 -22.09 6.96 -2.13
C PHE A 62 -21.75 5.72 -2.97
N ASN A 63 -22.77 4.97 -3.42
CA ASN A 63 -22.54 3.76 -4.20
C ASN A 63 -21.88 4.01 -5.57
N LYS A 64 -22.12 5.17 -6.19
CA LYS A 64 -21.59 5.48 -7.52
C LYS A 64 -20.18 6.09 -7.50
N ARG A 65 -19.87 6.95 -6.53
CA ARG A 65 -18.64 7.75 -6.49
C ARG A 65 -17.70 7.34 -5.36
N ILE A 66 -18.24 7.06 -4.17
CA ILE A 66 -17.43 6.84 -2.97
C ILE A 66 -17.07 5.35 -2.84
N ALA A 67 -18.01 4.44 -3.06
CA ALA A 67 -17.81 3.00 -2.87
C ALA A 67 -16.60 2.42 -3.65
N PRO A 68 -16.33 2.84 -4.91
CA PRO A 68 -15.13 2.40 -5.63
C PRO A 68 -13.81 2.89 -4.99
N LEU A 69 -13.85 4.01 -4.27
CA LEU A 69 -12.69 4.67 -3.67
C LEU A 69 -12.47 4.30 -2.20
N CYS A 70 -13.45 3.65 -1.55
CA CYS A 70 -13.37 3.29 -0.13
C CYS A 70 -12.12 2.48 0.24
N GLN A 71 -11.69 1.57 -0.64
CA GLN A 71 -10.47 0.79 -0.39
C GLN A 71 -9.23 1.68 -0.41
N SER A 72 -9.05 2.50 -1.45
CA SER A 72 -7.90 3.40 -1.57
C SER A 72 -7.89 4.45 -0.46
N PHE A 73 -9.06 4.94 -0.05
CA PHE A 73 -9.20 5.87 1.07
C PHE A 73 -8.76 5.25 2.41
N VAL A 74 -9.27 4.06 2.74
CA VAL A 74 -8.86 3.33 3.95
C VAL A 74 -7.38 2.97 3.91
N LEU A 75 -6.84 2.67 2.73
CA LEU A 75 -5.43 2.40 2.54
C LEU A 75 -4.57 3.64 2.79
N ALA A 76 -4.95 4.83 2.28
CA ALA A 76 -4.23 6.09 2.51
C ALA A 76 -4.09 6.41 4.01
N ILE A 77 -5.17 6.19 4.78
CA ILE A 77 -5.14 6.29 6.25
C ILE A 77 -4.12 5.32 6.84
N GLY A 78 -4.18 4.05 6.43
CA GLY A 78 -3.28 3.01 6.89
C GLY A 78 -1.83 3.30 6.56
N GLN A 79 -1.54 3.79 5.36
CA GLN A 79 -0.21 4.18 4.89
C GLN A 79 0.38 5.30 5.75
N ARG A 80 -0.38 6.39 5.99
CA ARG A 80 0.07 7.46 6.89
C ARG A 80 0.33 6.93 8.30
N MET A 81 -0.61 6.18 8.88
CA MET A 81 -0.46 5.64 10.23
C MET A 81 0.76 4.71 10.36
N ALA A 82 0.97 3.82 9.38
CA ALA A 82 2.11 2.92 9.35
C ALA A 82 3.43 3.68 9.23
N PHE A 83 3.49 4.69 8.36
CA PHE A 83 4.66 5.55 8.18
C PHE A 83 5.03 6.30 9.46
N GLU A 84 4.06 6.92 10.13
CA GLU A 84 4.30 7.62 11.40
C GLU A 84 4.78 6.67 12.50
N ALA A 85 4.14 5.51 12.64
CA ALA A 85 4.56 4.50 13.59
C ALA A 85 5.98 4.00 13.30
N ALA A 86 6.33 3.81 12.03
CA ALA A 86 7.67 3.41 11.62
C ALA A 86 8.71 4.48 11.92
N ARG A 87 8.41 5.77 11.69
CA ARG A 87 9.30 6.90 12.02
C ARG A 87 9.57 7.03 13.52
N GLN A 88 8.64 6.62 14.37
CA GLN A 88 8.82 6.63 15.82
C GLN A 88 9.56 5.39 16.33
N SER A 89 9.71 4.36 15.50
CA SER A 89 10.35 3.10 15.87
C SER A 89 11.86 3.16 15.68
N THR A 90 12.61 2.69 16.68
CA THR A 90 14.07 2.49 16.55
C THR A 90 14.43 1.18 15.84
N ARG A 91 13.43 0.36 15.48
CA ARG A 91 13.63 -0.97 14.88
C ARG A 91 13.55 -0.97 13.36
N VAL A 92 12.99 0.08 12.76
CA VAL A 92 12.81 0.17 11.31
C VAL A 92 13.91 1.07 10.74
N SER A 93 14.62 0.57 9.73
CA SER A 93 15.66 1.33 9.04
C SER A 93 15.07 2.53 8.30
N SER A 94 15.79 3.65 8.28
CA SER A 94 15.41 4.83 7.50
C SER A 94 15.20 4.52 6.01
N ASN A 95 15.98 3.60 5.44
CA ASN A 95 15.86 3.23 4.02
C ASN A 95 14.55 2.46 3.74
N VAL A 96 14.04 1.68 4.71
CA VAL A 96 12.70 1.05 4.57
C VAL A 96 11.60 2.09 4.69
N ILE A 97 11.74 3.03 5.61
CA ILE A 97 10.75 4.09 5.80
C ILE A 97 10.64 4.95 4.55
N ASP A 98 11.78 5.33 3.95
CA ASP A 98 11.83 6.11 2.72
C ASP A 98 11.26 5.34 1.52
N ALA A 99 11.69 4.09 1.31
CA ALA A 99 11.15 3.24 0.25
C ALA A 99 9.63 3.01 0.40
N PHE A 100 9.15 2.81 1.63
CA PHE A 100 7.72 2.70 1.91
C PHE A 100 6.96 3.96 1.53
N GLU A 101 7.45 5.15 1.91
CA GLU A 101 6.82 6.41 1.53
C GLU A 101 6.78 6.57 0.00
N LYS A 102 7.89 6.26 -0.70
CA LYS A 102 7.95 6.46 -2.16
C LYS A 102 7.06 5.48 -2.90
N MET A 103 6.96 4.24 -2.42
CA MET A 103 6.00 3.24 -2.91
C MET A 103 4.55 3.71 -2.72
N CYS A 104 4.20 4.28 -1.56
CA CYS A 104 2.85 4.83 -1.33
C CYS A 104 2.54 5.99 -2.29
N ILE A 105 3.53 6.84 -2.58
CA ILE A 105 3.39 7.94 -3.56
C ILE A 105 3.17 7.38 -4.97
N ALA A 106 3.89 6.31 -5.36
CA ALA A 106 3.75 5.68 -6.65
C ALA A 106 2.37 4.99 -6.83
N GLU A 107 1.81 4.41 -5.76
CA GLU A 107 0.52 3.71 -5.77
C GLU A 107 -0.65 4.64 -6.13
N ASP A 108 -0.61 5.92 -5.73
CA ASP A 108 -1.60 6.94 -6.11
C ASP A 108 -0.94 8.16 -6.77
N ALA A 109 -0.08 7.91 -7.76
CA ALA A 109 0.68 8.96 -8.42
C ALA A 109 -0.20 10.09 -9.00
N ALA A 110 -1.43 9.80 -9.42
CA ALA A 110 -2.35 10.78 -9.97
C ALA A 110 -2.68 11.88 -8.96
N TRP A 111 -3.02 11.50 -7.71
CA TRP A 111 -3.34 12.46 -6.67
C TRP A 111 -2.15 13.37 -6.36
N TYR A 112 -0.94 12.80 -6.24
CA TYR A 112 0.28 13.57 -5.95
C TYR A 112 0.69 14.49 -7.10
N MET A 113 0.47 14.07 -8.36
CA MET A 113 0.70 14.93 -9.52
C MET A 113 -0.25 16.13 -9.52
N GLU A 114 -1.53 15.90 -9.20
CA GLU A 114 -2.56 16.94 -9.18
C GLU A 114 -2.39 17.94 -8.03
N HIS A 115 -2.10 17.44 -6.82
CA HIS A 115 -2.12 18.26 -5.60
C HIS A 115 -0.74 18.76 -5.16
N LEU A 116 0.34 18.05 -5.49
CA LEU A 116 1.70 18.39 -5.07
C LEU A 116 2.60 18.83 -6.22
N GLY A 117 2.09 18.87 -7.46
CA GLY A 117 2.85 19.31 -8.63
C GLY A 117 3.99 18.37 -9.00
N LEU A 118 3.94 17.12 -8.55
CA LEU A 118 4.93 16.12 -8.94
C LEU A 118 4.73 15.75 -10.41
N THR A 119 5.79 15.31 -11.07
CA THR A 119 5.69 14.72 -12.40
C THR A 119 5.80 13.21 -12.30
N ARG A 120 5.18 12.49 -13.23
CA ARG A 120 5.33 11.03 -13.33
C ARG A 120 6.79 10.58 -13.36
N LYS A 121 7.66 11.31 -14.07
CA LYS A 121 9.11 11.01 -14.13
C LYS A 121 9.78 11.20 -12.78
N HIS A 122 9.39 12.23 -12.04
CA HIS A 122 9.94 12.49 -10.72
C HIS A 122 9.52 11.41 -9.70
N ILE A 123 8.25 11.00 -9.72
CA ILE A 123 7.73 9.91 -8.85
C ILE A 123 8.50 8.61 -9.12
N LEU A 124 8.66 8.24 -10.39
CA LEU A 124 9.44 7.05 -10.76
C LEU A 124 10.91 7.17 -10.30
N GLY A 125 11.53 8.34 -10.46
CA GLY A 125 12.91 8.57 -10.01
C GLY A 125 13.05 8.40 -8.49
N MET A 126 12.16 9.02 -7.71
CA MET A 126 12.13 8.89 -6.26
C MET A 126 12.00 7.43 -5.80
N GLU A 127 11.11 6.67 -6.46
CA GLU A 127 10.91 5.25 -6.13
C GLU A 127 12.17 4.43 -6.45
N VAL A 128 12.75 4.60 -7.63
CA VAL A 128 13.99 3.91 -8.03
C VAL A 128 15.12 4.24 -7.07
N ASP A 129 15.36 5.51 -6.77
CA ASP A 129 16.44 5.96 -5.89
C ASP A 129 16.29 5.36 -4.48
N ALA A 130 15.06 5.28 -3.97
CA ALA A 130 14.77 4.70 -2.66
C ALA A 130 15.05 3.18 -2.63
N TYR A 131 14.68 2.45 -3.70
CA TYR A 131 15.01 1.03 -3.82
C TYR A 131 16.51 0.79 -4.01
N GLU A 132 17.21 1.60 -4.81
CA GLU A 132 18.67 1.50 -4.98
C GLU A 132 19.42 1.74 -3.66
N ALA A 133 18.91 2.61 -2.79
CA ALA A 133 19.47 2.81 -1.44
C ALA A 133 19.15 1.66 -0.47
N LEU A 134 17.99 1.00 -0.64
CA LEU A 134 17.53 -0.08 0.22
C LEU A 134 18.20 -1.42 -0.11
N LEU A 135 18.24 -1.80 -1.38
CA LEU A 135 18.61 -3.13 -1.86
C LEU A 135 19.97 -3.64 -1.35
N PRO A 136 21.06 -2.85 -1.33
CA PRO A 136 22.37 -3.32 -0.86
C PRO A 136 22.38 -3.78 0.60
N ASN A 137 21.42 -3.33 1.39
CA ASN A 137 21.32 -3.63 2.82
C ASN A 137 20.21 -4.64 3.14
N LEU A 138 19.46 -5.11 2.14
CA LEU A 138 18.24 -5.90 2.32
C LEU A 138 18.50 -7.18 3.13
N ASP A 139 19.52 -7.96 2.76
CA ASP A 139 19.85 -9.22 3.44
C ASP A 139 20.16 -8.99 4.92
N GLY A 140 20.99 -7.99 5.23
CA GLY A 140 21.31 -7.63 6.61
C GLY A 140 20.09 -7.15 7.39
N MET A 141 19.10 -6.57 6.73
CA MET A 141 17.84 -6.14 7.35
C MET A 141 16.90 -7.32 7.60
N LEU A 142 16.82 -8.27 6.65
CA LEU A 142 16.06 -9.50 6.81
C LEU A 142 16.61 -10.36 7.96
N GLU A 143 17.93 -10.52 8.05
CA GLU A 143 18.55 -11.26 9.16
C GLU A 143 18.27 -10.62 10.53
N LYS A 144 18.27 -9.28 10.61
CA LYS A 144 17.91 -8.54 11.85
C LYS A 144 16.47 -8.75 12.30
N THR A 145 15.56 -9.19 11.43
CA THR A 145 14.19 -9.52 11.85
C THR A 145 14.14 -10.77 12.73
N GLY A 146 15.16 -11.64 12.65
CA GLY A 146 15.16 -12.93 13.34
C GLY A 146 14.11 -13.91 12.81
N ALA A 147 13.53 -13.67 11.63
CA ALA A 147 12.46 -14.49 11.08
C ALA A 147 12.92 -15.86 10.57
N LYS A 148 14.21 -16.00 10.22
CA LYS A 148 14.79 -17.20 9.58
C LYS A 148 14.41 -18.53 10.24
N PRO A 149 14.42 -18.70 11.58
CA PRO A 149 14.04 -19.97 12.22
C PRO A 149 12.56 -20.33 12.07
N PHE A 150 11.70 -19.39 11.68
CA PHE A 150 10.27 -19.58 11.51
C PHE A 150 9.87 -19.76 10.04
N VAL A 151 10.83 -19.64 9.11
CA VAL A 151 10.59 -19.84 7.69
C VAL A 151 10.58 -21.34 7.39
N THR A 152 9.43 -21.85 6.93
CA THR A 152 9.27 -23.24 6.48
C THR A 152 9.35 -23.39 4.96
N SER A 153 9.54 -22.27 4.25
CA SER A 153 9.58 -22.28 2.79
C SER A 153 10.94 -22.80 2.30
N PRO A 154 10.97 -23.88 1.49
CA PRO A 154 12.20 -24.41 0.92
C PRO A 154 12.86 -23.45 -0.08
N LEU A 155 12.18 -22.37 -0.48
CA LEU A 155 12.72 -21.33 -1.36
C LEU A 155 13.82 -20.47 -0.72
N VAL A 156 13.95 -20.51 0.61
CA VAL A 156 14.88 -19.65 1.36
C VAL A 156 16.23 -20.32 1.59
N SER A 157 16.33 -21.62 1.32
CA SER A 157 17.57 -22.40 1.39
C SER A 157 17.95 -22.89 0.00
N ASP A 158 19.14 -22.50 -0.48
CA ASP A 158 19.65 -22.95 -1.78
C ASP A 158 19.67 -24.48 -1.91
N ASN A 159 19.94 -25.19 -0.79
CA ASN A 159 20.01 -26.64 -0.78
C ASN A 159 18.60 -27.28 -0.84
N GLU A 160 17.63 -26.73 -0.11
CA GLU A 160 16.26 -27.26 -0.10
C GLU A 160 15.51 -26.93 -1.39
N TRP A 161 15.89 -25.83 -2.05
CA TRP A 161 15.33 -25.46 -3.34
C TRP A 161 15.70 -26.46 -4.44
N GLU A 162 16.96 -26.88 -4.50
CA GLU A 162 17.39 -27.92 -5.44
C GLU A 162 16.66 -29.25 -5.19
N ASP A 163 16.42 -29.61 -3.93
CA ASP A 163 15.63 -30.78 -3.58
C ASP A 163 14.18 -30.66 -4.09
N VAL A 164 13.55 -29.48 -3.97
CA VAL A 164 12.22 -29.23 -4.53
C VAL A 164 12.23 -29.29 -6.06
N LEU A 165 13.22 -28.70 -6.72
CA LEU A 165 13.36 -28.75 -8.17
C LEU A 165 13.56 -30.18 -8.68
N SER A 166 14.21 -31.04 -7.90
CA SER A 166 14.40 -32.45 -8.22
C SER A 166 13.09 -33.25 -8.29
N LEU A 167 12.05 -32.81 -7.56
CA LEU A 167 10.72 -33.42 -7.57
C LEU A 167 9.90 -33.04 -8.81
N CYS A 168 10.26 -31.96 -9.51
CA CYS A 168 9.55 -31.51 -10.70
C CYS A 168 9.94 -32.35 -11.93
N SER A 169 8.94 -32.72 -12.75
CA SER A 169 9.20 -33.36 -14.04
C SER A 169 9.96 -32.41 -14.97
N LYS A 170 11.13 -32.85 -15.44
CA LYS A 170 11.94 -32.11 -16.42
C LYS A 170 11.40 -32.35 -17.81
N PHE A 171 10.89 -31.31 -18.45
CA PHE A 171 10.48 -31.37 -19.86
C PHE A 171 11.58 -30.76 -20.72
N ALA A 172 12.20 -31.60 -21.56
CA ALA A 172 13.12 -31.15 -22.61
C ALA A 172 12.43 -31.27 -23.96
N SER A 173 12.61 -30.27 -24.83
CA SER A 173 12.16 -30.37 -26.22
C SER A 173 13.11 -31.30 -26.98
N PRO A 174 12.62 -32.35 -27.65
CA PRO A 174 13.47 -33.17 -28.50
C PRO A 174 13.77 -32.40 -29.79
N GLY A 175 14.95 -31.78 -29.84
CA GLY A 175 15.55 -31.33 -31.11
C GLY A 175 15.93 -29.85 -31.15
N LEU A 176 17.12 -29.54 -30.64
CA LEU A 176 18.06 -28.73 -31.43
C LEU A 176 19.40 -29.48 -31.38
N GLY A 177 19.52 -30.46 -32.28
CA GLY A 177 20.78 -31.16 -32.50
C GLY A 177 21.84 -30.15 -32.91
N ALA A 178 23.00 -30.28 -32.28
CA ALA A 178 24.22 -29.62 -32.69
C ALA A 178 24.44 -29.74 -34.20
N LYS A 179 24.55 -28.60 -34.87
CA LYS A 179 25.37 -28.41 -36.07
C LYS A 179 26.09 -27.07 -35.94
N LEU A 180 27.30 -27.14 -35.41
CA LEU A 180 28.41 -26.30 -35.84
C LEU A 180 29.33 -27.21 -36.66
#